data_AF-A0A3B9W3I8-F1
#
_entry.id   AF-A0A3B9W3I8-F1
#
_cell.length_a   1.000
_cell.length_b   1.000
_cell.length_c   1.000
_cell.angle_alpha   90.00
_cell.angle_beta   90.00
_cell.angle_gamma   90.00
#
_symmetry.space_group_name_H-M   'P 1'
#
loop_
_entity.id
_entity.type
_entity.pdbx_description
1 polymer ?
#
loop_
_entity_poly.entity_id
_entity_poly.type
_entity_poly.pdbx_seq_one_letter_code
_entity_poly.pdbx_strand_id
1 'polypeptide(L)'
;MVPGEKKHSEWMGLALDEARRALATGDVPIGAVVIGPDGAVLGSGRNQREELGDPTAHAEVVAIRQAADRLRALSKLDGGTGDGWRLADCTLVVTLEPCAMCAGA
;
A
#
# COMPACT_ATOMS: atom_id res chain seq x y z
N MET A 1 -21.17 11.92 -10.48
CA MET A 1 -20.20 11.13 -9.70
C MET A 1 -20.94 10.24 -8.74
N VAL A 2 -20.76 8.94 -8.87
CA VAL A 2 -21.31 7.91 -7.99
C VAL A 2 -20.53 7.95 -6.65
N PRO A 3 -21.16 7.75 -5.48
CA PRO A 3 -20.48 7.86 -4.18
C PRO A 3 -19.17 7.05 -4.03
N GLY A 4 -19.05 5.89 -4.70
CA GLY A 4 -17.82 5.09 -4.72
C GLY A 4 -16.67 5.71 -5.52
N GLU A 5 -16.96 6.50 -6.56
CA GLU A 5 -15.96 7.17 -7.38
C GLU A 5 -15.22 8.27 -6.60
N LYS A 6 -15.92 9.01 -5.71
CA LYS A 6 -15.29 10.02 -4.84
C LYS A 6 -14.20 9.41 -3.96
N LYS A 7 -14.51 8.30 -3.29
CA LYS A 7 -13.56 7.61 -2.41
C LYS A 7 -12.36 7.08 -3.17
N HIS A 8 -12.60 6.48 -4.35
CA HIS A 8 -11.51 6.01 -5.19
C HIS A 8 -10.57 7.14 -5.63
N SER A 9 -11.13 8.29 -6.06
CA SER A 9 -10.31 9.45 -6.44
C SER A 9 -9.49 10.01 -5.27
N GLU A 10 -10.04 10.04 -4.07
CA GLU A 10 -9.32 10.46 -2.85
C GLU A 10 -8.15 9.51 -2.55
N TRP A 11 -8.38 8.20 -2.59
CA TRP A 11 -7.33 7.20 -2.36
C TRP A 11 -6.27 7.19 -3.45
N MET A 12 -6.68 7.39 -4.72
CA MET A 12 -5.74 7.55 -5.83
C MET A 12 -4.87 8.81 -5.66
N GLY A 13 -5.44 9.89 -5.10
CA GLY A 13 -4.68 11.08 -4.72
C GLY A 13 -3.53 10.75 -3.77
N LEU A 14 -3.81 9.95 -2.72
CA LEU A 14 -2.78 9.50 -1.78
C LEU A 14 -1.68 8.66 -2.45
N ALA A 15 -2.06 7.75 -3.36
CA ALA A 15 -1.10 6.95 -4.12
C ALA A 15 -0.25 7.82 -5.06
N LEU A 16 -0.83 8.85 -5.68
CA LEU A 16 -0.10 9.80 -6.52
C LEU A 16 0.89 10.65 -5.70
N ASP A 17 0.55 11.00 -4.46
CA ASP A 17 1.47 11.70 -3.56
C ASP A 17 2.70 10.84 -3.24
N GLU A 18 2.52 9.53 -2.98
CA GLU A 18 3.63 8.59 -2.85
C GLU A 18 4.46 8.46 -4.14
N ALA A 19 3.81 8.37 -5.29
CA ALA A 19 4.49 8.29 -6.58
C ALA A 19 5.42 9.49 -6.83
N ARG A 20 4.98 10.71 -6.45
CA ARG A 20 5.81 11.93 -6.56
C ARG A 20 7.06 11.84 -5.68
N ARG A 21 6.98 11.21 -4.52
CA ARG A 21 8.10 11.07 -3.57
C ARG A 21 9.20 10.14 -4.11
N ALA A 22 8.89 9.21 -5.01
CA ALA A 22 9.89 8.29 -5.60
C ALA A 22 10.89 9.01 -6.51
N LEU A 23 10.49 10.16 -7.07
CA LEU A 23 11.37 10.98 -7.91
C LEU A 23 12.62 11.47 -7.16
N ALA A 24 12.55 11.60 -5.83
CA ALA A 24 13.69 12.04 -5.02
C ALA A 24 14.83 11.00 -4.96
N THR A 25 14.55 9.74 -5.27
CA THR A 25 15.51 8.62 -5.20
C THR A 25 15.91 8.09 -6.57
N GLY A 26 15.36 8.65 -7.65
CA GLY A 26 15.56 8.16 -9.01
C GLY A 26 14.71 6.93 -9.35
N ASP A 27 13.83 6.51 -8.45
CA ASP A 27 12.91 5.41 -8.68
C ASP A 27 11.80 5.78 -9.68
N VAL A 28 11.27 4.77 -10.38
CA VAL A 28 10.10 4.93 -11.25
C VAL A 28 8.91 5.42 -10.42
N PRO A 29 8.21 6.51 -10.81
CA PRO A 29 7.19 7.17 -9.98
C PRO A 29 5.89 6.36 -9.92
N ILE A 30 5.90 5.31 -9.11
CA ILE A 30 4.73 4.48 -8.78
C ILE A 30 4.50 4.60 -7.27
N GLY A 31 3.25 4.81 -6.90
CA GLY A 31 2.81 4.83 -5.50
C GLY A 31 1.60 3.92 -5.29
N ALA A 32 1.45 3.47 -4.06
CA ALA A 32 0.38 2.58 -3.64
C ALA A 32 -0.05 2.85 -2.20
N VAL A 33 -1.33 2.62 -1.90
CA VAL A 33 -1.88 2.66 -0.55
C VAL A 33 -2.79 1.46 -0.31
N VAL A 34 -2.74 0.91 0.91
CA VAL A 34 -3.65 -0.13 1.39
C VAL A 34 -4.68 0.53 2.30
N ILE A 35 -5.94 0.42 1.93
CA ILE A 35 -7.08 0.98 2.66
C ILE A 35 -7.82 -0.16 3.38
N GLY A 36 -8.04 0.01 4.68
CA GLY A 36 -8.83 -0.92 5.49
C GLY A 36 -10.33 -0.81 5.22
N PRO A 37 -11.12 -1.77 5.71
CA PRO A 37 -12.57 -1.82 5.51
C PRO A 37 -13.32 -0.62 6.11
N ASP A 38 -12.73 0.05 7.11
CA ASP A 38 -13.22 1.27 7.73
C ASP A 38 -12.80 2.56 6.99
N GLY A 39 -12.02 2.43 5.91
CA GLY A 39 -11.46 3.53 5.15
C GLY A 39 -10.14 4.07 5.69
N ALA A 40 -9.56 3.46 6.73
CA ALA A 40 -8.26 3.88 7.26
C ALA A 40 -7.11 3.48 6.31
N VAL A 41 -6.10 4.34 6.18
CA VAL A 41 -4.86 3.98 5.50
C VAL A 41 -4.05 3.06 6.42
N LEU A 42 -3.86 1.81 6.00
CA LEU A 42 -3.09 0.81 6.74
C LEU A 42 -1.61 0.82 6.33
N GLY A 43 -1.34 1.09 5.05
CA GLY A 43 0.01 1.18 4.51
C GLY A 43 0.08 2.08 3.29
N SER A 44 1.25 2.64 3.03
CA SER A 44 1.58 3.54 1.94
C SER A 44 2.98 3.19 1.43
N GLY A 45 3.14 3.07 0.13
CA GLY A 45 4.39 2.68 -0.48
C GLY A 45 4.63 3.42 -1.78
N ARG A 46 5.90 3.53 -2.13
CA ARG A 46 6.38 3.98 -3.43
C ARG A 46 7.45 3.01 -3.91
N ASN A 47 7.83 3.06 -5.18
CA ASN A 47 9.02 2.33 -5.59
C ASN A 47 10.24 2.84 -4.84
N GLN A 48 11.02 1.92 -4.29
CA GLN A 48 12.25 2.17 -3.53
C GLN A 48 13.35 1.19 -3.97
N ARG A 49 13.32 0.76 -5.23
CA ARG A 49 14.29 -0.21 -5.78
C ARG A 49 15.69 0.39 -5.80
N GLU A 50 15.80 1.61 -6.31
CA GLU A 50 17.07 2.32 -6.38
C GLU A 50 17.48 2.83 -4.99
N GLU A 51 16.52 3.30 -4.19
CA GLU A 51 16.76 3.75 -2.80
C GLU A 51 17.34 2.63 -1.92
N LEU A 52 16.83 1.40 -2.04
CA LEU A 52 17.18 0.28 -1.14
C LEU A 52 18.13 -0.74 -1.78
N GLY A 53 18.39 -0.65 -3.08
CA GLY A 53 19.06 -1.72 -3.82
C GLY A 53 18.28 -3.05 -3.80
N ASP A 54 16.95 -2.99 -3.63
CA ASP A 54 16.07 -4.15 -3.50
C ASP A 54 15.17 -4.25 -4.75
N PRO A 55 15.34 -5.26 -5.62
CA PRO A 55 14.53 -5.41 -6.82
C PRO A 55 13.04 -5.68 -6.51
N THR A 56 12.71 -6.09 -5.28
CA THR A 56 11.34 -6.36 -4.83
C THR A 56 10.65 -5.17 -4.19
N ALA A 57 11.35 -4.04 -3.99
CA ALA A 57 10.82 -2.82 -3.36
C ALA A 57 9.92 -2.01 -4.30
N HIS A 58 8.92 -2.68 -4.86
CA HIS A 58 7.82 -2.08 -5.60
C HIS A 58 6.82 -1.42 -4.64
N ALA A 59 6.13 -0.38 -5.10
CA ALA A 59 5.17 0.38 -4.30
C ALA A 59 4.14 -0.52 -3.61
N GLU A 60 3.60 -1.52 -4.31
CA GLU A 60 2.61 -2.46 -3.81
C GLU A 60 3.17 -3.29 -2.66
N VAL A 61 4.37 -3.85 -2.84
CA VAL A 61 5.04 -4.70 -1.85
C VAL A 61 5.37 -3.89 -0.59
N VAL A 62 5.86 -2.65 -0.75
CA VAL A 62 6.12 -1.75 0.38
C VAL A 62 4.84 -1.44 1.15
N ALA A 63 3.75 -1.09 0.45
CA ALA A 63 2.47 -0.78 1.08
C ALA A 63 1.86 -2.01 1.79
N ILE A 64 1.93 -3.20 1.19
CA ILE A 64 1.46 -4.47 1.77
C ILE A 64 2.24 -4.79 3.04
N ARG A 65 3.58 -4.70 3.02
CA ARG A 65 4.44 -4.96 4.19
C ARG A 65 4.07 -4.02 5.34
N GLN A 66 3.94 -2.71 5.06
CA GLN A 66 3.57 -1.73 6.08
C GLN A 66 2.17 -2.00 6.65
N ALA A 67 1.19 -2.34 5.81
CA ALA A 67 -0.16 -2.65 6.25
C ALA A 67 -0.21 -3.91 7.12
N ALA A 68 0.50 -4.97 6.72
CA ALA A 68 0.60 -6.21 7.48
C ALA A 68 1.25 -6.00 8.86
N ASP A 69 2.31 -5.19 8.93
CA ASP A 69 2.97 -4.84 10.19
C ASP A 69 2.03 -4.04 11.11
N ARG A 70 1.26 -3.10 10.53
CA ARG A 70 0.28 -2.31 11.29
C ARG A 70 -0.82 -3.20 11.87
N LEU A 71 -1.43 -4.07 11.07
CA LEU A 71 -2.46 -4.98 11.57
C LEU A 71 -1.90 -5.93 12.63
N ARG A 72 -0.67 -6.41 12.46
CA ARG A 72 -0.03 -7.29 13.44
C ARG A 72 0.21 -6.58 14.77
N ALA A 73 0.54 -5.30 14.73
CA ALA A 73 0.64 -4.49 15.93
C ALA A 73 -0.73 -4.33 16.62
N LEU A 74 -1.80 -4.10 15.85
CA LEU A 74 -3.16 -3.97 16.39
C LEU A 74 -3.67 -5.27 17.02
N SER A 75 -3.48 -6.42 16.37
CA SER A 75 -3.87 -7.74 16.90
C SER A 75 -3.09 -8.18 18.14
N LYS A 76 -1.97 -7.52 18.46
CA LYS A 76 -1.27 -7.75 19.73
C LYS A 76 -1.90 -6.96 20.89
N LEU A 77 -2.59 -5.85 20.59
CA LEU A 77 -3.16 -4.94 21.57
C LEU A 77 -4.57 -5.35 22.01
N ASP A 78 -5.32 -6.04 21.15
CA ASP A 78 -6.69 -6.50 21.43
C ASP A 78 -6.75 -7.85 22.19
N GLY A 79 -5.59 -8.44 22.52
CA GLY A 79 -5.51 -9.75 23.16
C GLY A 79 -5.92 -10.92 22.24
N GLY A 80 -6.00 -10.66 20.93
CA GLY A 80 -6.38 -11.64 19.93
C GLY A 80 -5.39 -12.81 19.79
N THR A 81 -5.91 -13.95 19.32
CA THR A 81 -5.12 -15.15 18.99
C THR A 81 -4.74 -15.23 17.51
N GLY A 82 -5.09 -14.22 16.72
CA GLY A 82 -4.80 -14.14 15.29
C GLY A 82 -3.35 -13.74 15.00
N ASP A 83 -2.86 -14.10 13.81
CA ASP A 83 -1.51 -13.76 13.34
C ASP A 83 -1.37 -12.30 12.84
N GLY A 84 -2.50 -11.62 12.67
CA GLY A 84 -2.61 -10.17 12.45
C GLY A 84 -2.01 -9.66 11.15
N TRP A 85 -1.66 -10.50 10.17
CA TRP A 85 -1.02 -10.05 8.93
C TRP A 85 -1.91 -10.17 7.68
N ARG A 86 -3.06 -10.86 7.78
CA ARG A 86 -3.98 -11.01 6.66
C ARG A 86 -4.68 -9.69 6.35
N LEU A 87 -4.51 -9.20 5.13
CA LEU A 87 -5.14 -7.99 4.61
C LEU A 87 -6.55 -8.27 4.04
N ALA A 88 -7.33 -9.12 4.71
CA ALA A 88 -8.70 -9.41 4.27
C ALA A 88 -9.54 -8.13 4.26
N ASP A 89 -10.45 -8.02 3.28
CA ASP A 89 -11.34 -6.86 3.05
C ASP A 89 -10.64 -5.50 2.85
N CYS A 90 -9.31 -5.51 2.66
CA CYS A 90 -8.56 -4.31 2.31
C CYS A 90 -8.63 -4.03 0.80
N THR A 91 -8.50 -2.75 0.44
CA THR A 91 -8.36 -2.30 -0.94
C THR A 91 -6.94 -1.80 -1.18
N LEU A 92 -6.23 -2.39 -2.14
CA LEU A 92 -4.98 -1.84 -2.65
C LEU A 92 -5.28 -0.87 -3.81
N VAL A 93 -4.79 0.36 -3.69
CA VAL A 93 -4.87 1.37 -4.75
C VAL A 93 -3.45 1.66 -5.22
N VAL A 94 -3.21 1.57 -6.53
CA VAL A 94 -1.88 1.74 -7.14
C VAL A 94 -1.97 2.58 -8.41
N THR A 95 -0.96 3.43 -8.65
CA THR A 95 -0.94 4.37 -9.79
C THR A 95 -0.63 3.74 -11.14
N LEU A 96 -0.20 2.47 -11.14
CA LEU A 96 0.11 1.67 -12.34
C LEU A 96 -0.41 0.25 -12.15
N GLU A 97 -0.78 -0.42 -13.24
CA GLU A 97 -1.16 -1.84 -13.21
C GLU A 97 -0.03 -2.69 -12.57
N PRO A 98 -0.36 -3.56 -11.58
CA PRO A 98 0.64 -4.39 -10.92
C PRO A 98 1.35 -5.34 -11.87
N CYS A 99 2.65 -5.55 -11.66
CA CYS A 99 3.38 -6.60 -12.37
C CYS A 99 3.04 -7.99 -11.80
N ALA A 100 3.50 -9.06 -12.47
CA ALA A 100 3.24 -10.44 -12.04
C ALA A 100 3.72 -10.75 -10.60
N MET A 101 4.81 -10.13 -10.15
CA MET A 101 5.28 -10.26 -8.77
C MET A 101 4.30 -9.62 -7.78
N CYS A 102 3.90 -8.38 -8.02
CA CYS A 102 3.01 -7.65 -7.12
C CYS A 102 1.59 -8.21 -7.11
N ALA A 103 1.11 -8.72 -8.26
CA ALA A 103 -0.20 -9.38 -8.35
C ALA A 103 -0.26 -10.71 -7.58
N GLY A 104 0.88 -11.36 -7.35
CA GLY A 104 0.96 -12.62 -6.61
C GLY A 104 1.34 -12.50 -5.13
N ALA A 105 1.60 -11.29 -4.63
CA ALA A 105 2.05 -11.02 -3.26
C ALA A 105 0.89 -10.98 -2.25
#